data_AF-A0A0S8FFH9-F1
#
_entry.id   AF-A0A0S8FFH9-F1
#
_cell.length_a   1.000
_cell.length_b   1.000
_cell.length_c   1.000
_cell.angle_alpha   90.00
_cell.angle_beta   90.00
_cell.angle_gamma   90.00
#
_symmetry.space_group_name_H-M   'P 1'
#
loop_
_entity.id
_entity.type
_entity.pdbx_description
1 polymer ?
#
loop_
_entity_poly.entity_id
_entity_poly.type
_entity_poly.pdbx_seq_one_letter_code
_entity_poly.pdbx_strand_id
1 'polypeptide(L)'
;MSKLRKYLILIVILAAIVLAAGFAWLNPHSIQLDLGIGLVETPVAYAFIACLAIGWLLGLLSALGWVMKLAARSRKERRAAKLAEAEAESLRKLSVVDDT
;
A
#
# COMPACT_ATOMS: atom_id res chain seq x y z
N MET A 1 -5.74 -16.32 12.11
CA MET A 1 -5.37 -16.11 10.69
C MET A 1 -4.09 -15.27 10.46
N SER A 2 -3.40 -14.75 11.49
CA SER A 2 -2.21 -13.89 11.32
C SER A 2 -0.89 -14.63 11.04
N LYS A 3 -0.72 -15.87 11.56
CA LYS A 3 0.52 -16.65 11.39
C LYS A 3 0.68 -17.18 9.96
N LEU A 4 -0.38 -17.76 9.38
CA LEU A 4 -0.37 -18.26 8.00
C LEU A 4 0.00 -17.16 7.00
N ARG A 5 -0.58 -15.96 7.14
CA ARG A 5 -0.23 -14.80 6.31
C ARG A 5 1.24 -14.42 6.44
N LYS A 6 1.81 -14.43 7.65
CA LYS A 6 3.24 -14.15 7.87
C LYS A 6 4.14 -15.20 7.21
N TYR A 7 3.79 -16.49 7.30
CA TYR A 7 4.55 -17.55 6.64
C TYR A 7 4.46 -17.47 5.12
N LEU A 8 3.28 -17.19 4.55
CA LEU A 8 3.13 -16.97 3.11
C LEU A 8 3.97 -15.80 2.63
N ILE A 9 3.96 -14.67 3.36
CA ILE A 9 4.81 -13.51 3.03
C ILE A 9 6.29 -13.90 3.09
N LEU A 10 6.71 -14.64 4.13
CA LEU A 10 8.10 -15.09 4.24
C LEU A 10 8.51 -16.00 3.07
N ILE A 11 7.66 -16.94 2.68
CA ILE A 11 7.89 -17.83 1.54
C ILE A 11 8.02 -17.04 0.24
N VAL A 12 7.13 -16.05 0.02
CA VAL A 12 7.20 -15.19 -1.16
C VAL A 12 8.48 -14.37 -1.18
N ILE A 13 8.91 -13.81 -0.03
CA ILE A 13 10.17 -13.06 0.06
C ILE A 13 11.37 -13.98 -0.22
N LEU A 14 11.40 -15.17 0.38
CA LEU A 14 12.47 -16.13 0.14
C LEU A 14 12.54 -16.56 -1.34
N ALA A 15 11.38 -16.85 -1.95
CA ALA A 15 11.30 -17.16 -3.36
C ALA A 15 11.81 -16.01 -4.24
N ALA A 16 11.44 -14.77 -3.93
CA ALA A 16 11.93 -13.59 -4.63
C ALA A 16 13.45 -13.43 -4.51
N ILE A 17 14.03 -13.67 -3.34
CA ILE A 17 15.48 -13.64 -3.13
C ILE A 17 16.18 -14.71 -3.97
N VAL A 18 15.69 -15.95 -3.95
CA VAL A 18 16.26 -17.05 -4.74
C VAL A 18 16.19 -16.73 -6.24
N LEU A 19 15.06 -16.20 -6.71
CA LEU A 19 14.91 -15.78 -8.11
C LEU A 19 15.87 -14.64 -8.48
N ALA A 20 16.02 -13.64 -7.61
CA ALA A 20 16.94 -12.53 -7.83
C ALA A 20 18.41 -13.00 -7.88
N ALA A 21 18.80 -13.87 -6.94
CA ALA A 21 20.14 -14.44 -6.91
C ALA A 21 20.41 -15.33 -8.14
N GLY A 22 19.45 -16.17 -8.53
CA GLY A 22 19.54 -16.98 -9.75
C GLY A 22 19.63 -16.11 -11.01
N PHE A 23 18.83 -15.04 -11.09
CA PHE A 23 18.87 -14.09 -12.21
C PHE A 23 20.24 -13.39 -12.30
N ALA A 24 20.81 -12.96 -11.17
CA ALA A 24 22.14 -12.36 -11.13
C ALA A 24 23.24 -13.36 -11.52
N TRP A 25 23.14 -14.61 -11.08
CA TRP A 25 24.09 -15.67 -11.44
C TRP A 25 24.04 -16.02 -12.94
N LEU A 26 22.84 -16.12 -13.52
CA LEU A 26 22.67 -16.42 -14.94
C LEU A 26 23.04 -15.24 -15.85
N ASN A 27 23.02 -14.02 -15.33
CA ASN A 27 23.32 -12.80 -16.09
C ASN A 27 24.50 -12.03 -15.46
N PRO A 28 25.71 -12.62 -15.44
CA PRO A 28 26.88 -11.99 -14.84
C PRO A 28 27.42 -10.82 -15.69
N HIS A 29 26.98 -10.71 -16.95
CA HIS A 29 27.41 -9.67 -17.86
C HIS A 29 26.92 -8.29 -17.40
N SER A 30 27.85 -7.34 -17.33
CA SER A 30 27.56 -5.93 -17.18
C SER A 30 27.07 -5.37 -18.51
N ILE A 31 26.05 -4.52 -18.45
CA ILE A 31 25.57 -3.74 -19.58
C ILE A 31 25.88 -2.27 -19.36
N GLN A 32 26.22 -1.56 -20.44
CA GLN A 32 26.26 -0.10 -20.44
C GLN A 32 24.83 0.42 -20.61
N LEU A 33 24.36 1.14 -19.60
CA LEU A 33 23.06 1.82 -19.63
C LEU A 33 23.31 3.30 -19.84
N ASP A 34 22.83 3.81 -20.98
CA ASP A 34 22.71 5.25 -21.19
C ASP A 34 21.38 5.71 -20.57
N LEU A 35 21.46 6.42 -19.44
CA LEU A 35 20.30 6.95 -18.74
C LEU A 35 19.84 8.31 -19.30
N GLY A 36 20.45 8.78 -20.39
CA GLY A 36 20.26 10.11 -20.97
C GLY A 36 20.92 11.25 -20.19
N ILE A 37 21.32 10.99 -18.94
CA ILE A 37 22.07 11.90 -18.05
C ILE A 37 23.51 11.42 -17.79
N GLY A 38 23.87 10.23 -18.29
CA GLY A 38 25.18 9.61 -18.09
C GLY A 38 25.16 8.13 -18.43
N LEU A 39 26.34 7.61 -18.78
CA LEU A 39 26.54 6.18 -19.01
C LEU A 39 26.94 5.52 -17.71
N VAL A 40 26.24 4.44 -17.36
CA VAL A 40 26.54 3.64 -16.16
C VAL A 40 26.70 2.18 -16.57
N GLU A 41 27.86 1.60 -16.23
CA GLU A 41 28.08 0.17 -16.35
C GLU A 41 27.55 -0.54 -15.11
N THR A 42 26.49 -1.33 -15.27
CA THR A 42 25.97 -2.16 -14.18
C THR A 42 25.55 -3.53 -14.67
N PRO A 43 25.68 -4.58 -13.85
CA PRO A 43 24.98 -5.84 -14.06
C PRO A 43 23.49 -5.63 -14.26
N VAL A 44 22.91 -6.38 -15.20
CA VAL A 44 21.46 -6.34 -15.54
C VAL A 44 20.59 -6.50 -14.29
N ALA A 45 21.02 -7.35 -13.35
CA ALA A 45 20.33 -7.57 -12.09
C ALA A 45 20.12 -6.28 -11.28
N TYR A 46 21.12 -5.40 -11.19
CA TYR A 46 20.99 -4.17 -10.42
C TYR A 46 20.04 -3.18 -11.09
N ALA A 47 20.11 -3.06 -12.42
CA ALA A 47 19.17 -2.22 -13.17
C ALA A 47 17.72 -2.71 -13.00
N PHE A 48 17.51 -4.03 -13.01
CA PHE A 48 16.20 -4.64 -12.81
C PHE A 48 15.67 -4.40 -11.40
N ILE A 49 16.51 -4.58 -10.37
CA ILE A 49 16.17 -4.29 -8.98
C ILE A 49 15.83 -2.81 -8.81
N ALA A 50 16.60 -1.89 -9.40
CA ALA A 50 16.34 -0.46 -9.34
C ALA A 50 14.99 -0.11 -9.98
N CYS A 51 14.68 -0.68 -11.15
CA CYS A 51 13.41 -0.46 -11.83
C CYS A 51 12.21 -0.96 -10.99
N LEU A 52 12.34 -2.15 -10.39
CA LEU A 52 11.33 -2.69 -9.47
C LEU A 52 11.17 -1.84 -8.21
N ALA A 53 12.27 -1.37 -7.61
CA ALA A 53 12.24 -0.53 -6.43
C ALA A 53 11.53 0.80 -6.71
N ILE A 54 11.84 1.44 -7.85
CA ILE A 54 11.17 2.67 -8.28
C ILE A 54 9.68 2.42 -8.54
N GLY A 55 9.34 1.36 -9.29
CA GLY A 55 7.95 1.00 -9.55
C GLY A 55 7.16 0.71 -8.28
N TRP A 56 7.77 0.02 -7.32
CA TRP A 56 7.17 -0.25 -6.02
C TRP A 56 6.95 1.02 -5.19
N LEU A 57 7.93 1.92 -5.16
CA LEU A 57 7.79 3.23 -4.49
C LEU A 57 6.67 4.07 -5.10
N LEU A 58 6.60 4.14 -6.43
CA LEU A 58 5.53 4.87 -7.14
C LEU A 58 4.15 4.23 -6.89
N GLY A 59 4.07 2.90 -6.87
CA GLY A 59 2.85 2.17 -6.53
C GLY A 59 2.40 2.43 -5.09
N LEU A 60 3.34 2.43 -4.15
CA LEU A 60 3.06 2.72 -2.73
C LEU A 60 2.59 4.16 -2.55
N LEU A 61 3.23 5.13 -3.22
CA LEU A 61 2.85 6.53 -3.16
C LEU A 61 1.44 6.76 -3.73
N SER A 62 1.13 6.08 -4.83
CA SER A 62 -0.21 6.11 -5.45
C SER A 62 -1.27 5.49 -4.54
N ALA A 63 -0.98 4.35 -3.92
CA ALA A 63 -1.87 3.68 -2.97
C ALA A 63 -2.09 4.52 -1.70
N LEU A 64 -1.07 5.24 -1.22
CA LEU A 64 -1.16 6.07 -0.02
C LEU A 64 -2.23 7.17 -0.17
N GLY A 65 -2.29 7.82 -1.33
CA GLY A 65 -3.34 8.82 -1.63
C GLY A 65 -4.75 8.23 -1.53
N TRP A 66 -4.96 7.03 -2.06
CA TRP A 66 -6.25 6.32 -1.96
C TRP A 66 -6.59 5.96 -0.51
N VAL A 67 -5.63 5.39 0.21
CA VAL A 67 -5.81 4.99 1.61
C VAL A 67 -6.15 6.19 2.49
N MET A 68 -5.47 7.33 2.31
CA MET A 68 -5.77 8.57 3.02
C MET A 68 -7.20 9.06 2.72
N LYS A 69 -7.62 9.05 1.46
CA LYS A 69 -8.98 9.41 1.06
C LYS A 69 -10.03 8.49 1.69
N LEU A 70 -9.78 7.19 1.70
CA LEU A 70 -10.66 6.20 2.31
C LEU A 70 -10.74 6.38 3.83
N ALA A 71 -9.61 6.63 4.50
CA ALA A 71 -9.56 6.90 5.93
C ALA A 71 -10.32 8.20 6.30
N ALA A 72 -10.21 9.25 5.47
CA ALA A 72 -10.94 10.49 5.66
C ALA A 72 -12.46 10.28 5.52
N ARG A 73 -12.90 9.51 4.52
CA ARG A 73 -14.32 9.14 4.34
C ARG A 73 -14.86 8.35 5.51
N SER A 74 -14.13 7.33 5.97
CA SER A 74 -14.54 6.52 7.14
C SER A 74 -14.70 7.37 8.41
N ARG A 75 -13.81 8.35 8.63
CA ARG A 75 -13.94 9.29 9.75
C ARG A 75 -15.16 10.20 9.60
N LYS A 76 -15.44 10.68 8.38
CA LYS A 76 -16.61 11.53 8.09
C LYS A 76 -17.92 10.78 8.30
N GLU A 77 -18.02 9.56 7.77
CA GLU A 77 -19.20 8.68 7.90
C GLU A 77 -19.48 8.35 9.37
N ARG A 78 -18.46 8.00 10.16
CA ARG A 78 -18.61 7.76 11.60
C ARG A 78 -19.11 9.00 12.37
N ARG A 79 -18.70 10.21 11.98
CA ARG A 79 -19.19 11.45 12.61
C ARG A 79 -20.64 11.73 12.23
N ALA A 80 -20.99 11.54 10.96
CA ALA A 80 -22.36 11.72 10.47
C ALA A 80 -23.34 10.74 11.14
N ALA A 81 -22.96 9.47 11.28
CA ALA A 81 -23.76 8.47 11.99
C ALA A 81 -24.04 8.86 13.44
N LYS A 82 -23.02 9.33 14.18
CA LYS A 82 -23.19 9.79 15.57
C LYS A 82 -24.09 11.01 15.70
N LEU A 83 -24.03 11.94 14.74
CA LEU A 83 -24.91 13.12 14.72
C LEU A 83 -26.36 12.72 14.46
N ALA A 84 -26.60 11.84 13.48
CA ALA A 84 -27.93 11.33 13.19
C ALA A 84 -28.54 10.56 14.37
N GLU A 85 -27.74 9.75 15.08
CA GLU A 85 -28.17 9.06 16.30
C GLU A 85 -28.56 10.07 17.41
N ALA A 86 -27.77 11.13 17.60
CA ALA A 86 -28.05 12.17 18.60
C ALA A 86 -29.32 12.99 18.29
N GLU A 87 -29.55 13.31 17.02
CA GLU A 87 -30.76 14.01 16.58
C GLU A 87 -32.02 13.14 16.79
N ALA A 88 -31.94 11.85 16.44
CA ALA A 88 -33.04 10.91 16.67
C ALA A 88 -33.38 10.74 18.16
N GLU A 89 -32.37 10.69 19.03
CA GLU A 89 -32.58 10.61 20.48
C GLU A 89 -33.17 11.90 21.05
N SER A 90 -32.73 13.07 20.57
CA SER A 90 -33.27 14.37 20.97
C SER A 90 -34.75 14.52 20.61
N LEU A 91 -35.12 14.18 19.37
CA LEU A 91 -36.50 14.20 18.89
C LEU A 91 -37.40 13.23 19.68
N ARG A 92 -36.88 12.04 19.99
CA ARG A 92 -37.58 11.06 20.83
C ARG A 92 -37.83 11.55 22.25
N LYS A 93 -36.88 12.30 22.84
CA LYS A 93 -37.09 12.90 24.17
C LYS A 93 -38.13 14.01 24.15
N LEU A 94 -38.16 14.81 23.09
CA LEU A 94 -39.17 15.87 22.92
C LEU A 94 -40.58 15.31 22.76
N SER A 95 -40.77 14.25 21.95
CA SER A 95 -42.10 13.65 21.75
C SER A 95 -42.67 12.98 23.01
N VAL A 96 -41.82 12.52 23.94
CA VAL A 96 -42.25 11.87 25.20
C VAL A 96 -42.70 12.89 26.24
N VAL A 97 -42.19 14.13 26.19
CA VAL A 97 -42.57 15.21 27.11
C VAL A 97 -43.90 15.86 26.70
N ASP A 98 -44.23 15.86 25.41
CA ASP A 98 -45.47 16.48 24.89
C ASP A 98 -46.73 15.60 25.12
N ASP A 99 -46.53 14.30 25.38
CA ASP A 99 -47.59 13.31 25.63
C ASP A 99 -47.97 13.15 27.14
N THR A 100 -47.30 13.88 28.05
CA THR A 100 -47.55 13.88 29.51
C THR A 100 -48.06 15.21 30.01
#